data_AF-Q2W332-F1
#
_entry.id   AF-Q2W332-F1
#
_cell.length_a   1.000
_cell.length_b   1.000
_cell.length_c   1.000
_cell.angle_alpha   90.00
_cell.angle_beta   90.00
_cell.angle_gamma   90.00
#
_symmetry.space_group_name_H-M   'P 1'
#
loop_
_entity.id
_entity.type
_entity.pdbx_description
1 polymer ?
#
loop_
_entity_poly.entity_id
_entity_poly.type
_entity_poly.pdbx_seq_one_letter_code
_entity_poly.pdbx_strand_id
1 'polypeptide(L)'
;MTPSWPRSMTVLSPWKGGRRPSMSKTRLAAAIEAALRDEARYAARLQERGDFGLAKLALAAIAEIRTAVNASAAGDDQTHAARLGTALETARVGYLSLWEDEDGIGTSTFLRIRDLVDTAT
;
A
#
# COMPACT_ATOMS: atom_id res chain seq x y z
N MET A 1 -16.78 -60.80 21.05
CA MET A 1 -16.61 -60.16 19.73
C MET A 1 -17.68 -59.09 19.57
N THR A 2 -17.30 -57.82 19.80
CA THR A 2 -17.82 -56.56 19.23
C THR A 2 -17.11 -55.43 19.99
N PRO A 3 -16.25 -54.61 19.34
CA PRO A 3 -15.75 -53.39 19.98
C PRO A 3 -16.73 -52.24 19.70
N SER A 4 -17.35 -51.73 20.76
CA SER A 4 -18.14 -50.49 20.75
C SER A 4 -17.21 -49.28 20.80
N TRP A 5 -17.14 -48.53 19.69
CA TRP A 5 -16.50 -47.22 19.64
C TRP A 5 -17.56 -46.12 19.79
N PRO A 6 -17.48 -45.20 20.77
CA PRO A 6 -18.18 -43.94 20.65
C PRO A 6 -17.39 -43.01 19.70
N ARG A 7 -18.02 -42.67 18.57
CA ARG A 7 -17.61 -41.57 17.68
C ARG A 7 -17.80 -40.24 18.41
N SER A 8 -16.75 -39.74 19.05
CA SER A 8 -16.65 -38.30 19.38
C SER A 8 -16.14 -37.57 18.15
N MET A 9 -17.06 -37.25 17.24
CA MET A 9 -16.82 -36.31 16.14
C MET A 9 -16.97 -34.89 16.70
N THR A 10 -15.94 -34.40 17.38
CA THR A 10 -15.87 -32.96 17.70
C THR A 10 -15.52 -32.24 16.41
N VAL A 11 -16.55 -31.87 15.65
CA VAL A 11 -16.46 -30.87 14.59
C VAL A 11 -16.17 -29.54 15.28
N LEU A 12 -14.89 -29.27 15.54
CA LEU A 12 -14.44 -27.93 15.88
C LEU A 12 -14.68 -27.07 14.63
N SER A 13 -15.54 -26.09 14.82
CA SER A 13 -16.11 -25.21 13.82
C SER A 13 -15.04 -24.60 12.90
N PRO A 14 -15.36 -24.34 11.62
CA PRO A 14 -14.50 -23.55 10.76
C PRO A 14 -14.36 -22.18 11.41
N TRP A 15 -13.13 -21.76 11.67
CA TRP A 15 -12.84 -20.44 12.21
C TRP A 15 -13.44 -19.39 11.27
N LYS A 16 -14.56 -18.85 11.72
CA LYS A 16 -15.26 -17.68 11.18
C LYS A 16 -14.25 -16.54 11.14
N GLY A 17 -14.01 -16.04 9.92
CA GLY A 17 -13.11 -14.94 9.56
C GLY A 17 -12.62 -14.10 10.73
N GLY A 18 -11.41 -14.41 11.19
CA GLY A 18 -10.62 -13.44 11.94
C GLY A 18 -10.33 -12.29 11.00
N ARG A 19 -11.08 -11.18 11.13
CA ARG A 19 -10.66 -9.90 10.57
C ARG A 19 -9.22 -9.70 11.00
N ARG A 20 -8.30 -9.61 10.04
CA ARG A 20 -6.94 -9.14 10.33
C ARG A 20 -7.09 -7.81 11.09
N PRO A 21 -6.27 -7.55 12.12
CA PRO A 21 -6.35 -6.28 12.82
C PRO A 21 -6.09 -5.17 11.80
N SER A 22 -7.11 -4.39 11.45
CA SER A 22 -6.99 -3.24 10.56
C SER A 22 -5.95 -2.31 11.15
N MET A 23 -4.95 -1.91 10.34
CA MET A 23 -3.95 -0.95 10.81
C MET A 23 -4.65 0.38 11.12
N SER A 24 -4.36 0.97 12.28
CA SER A 24 -4.86 2.31 12.58
C SER A 24 -4.35 3.33 11.56
N LYS A 25 -5.12 4.41 11.34
CA LYS A 25 -4.76 5.51 10.44
C LYS A 25 -3.34 6.04 10.72
N THR A 26 -2.97 6.19 11.99
CA THR A 26 -1.62 6.61 12.40
C THR A 26 -0.54 5.62 11.97
N ARG A 27 -0.79 4.32 12.12
CA ARG A 27 0.18 3.28 11.76
C ARG A 27 0.35 3.17 10.25
N LEU A 28 -0.74 3.30 9.49
CA LEU A 28 -0.72 3.34 8.03
C LEU A 28 0.04 4.57 7.53
N ALA A 29 -0.26 5.76 8.06
CA ALA A 29 0.45 6.99 7.70
C ALA A 29 1.96 6.89 7.98
N ALA A 30 2.36 6.31 9.10
CA ALA A 30 3.77 6.08 9.43
C ALA A 30 4.45 5.10 8.47
N ALA A 31 3.76 4.02 8.08
CA ALA A 31 4.29 3.05 7.11
C ALA A 31 4.47 3.67 5.71
N ILE A 32 3.52 4.49 5.27
CA ILE A 32 3.59 5.22 4.01
C ILE A 32 4.77 6.21 4.04
N GLU A 33 4.88 7.03 5.08
CA GLU A 33 5.98 8.00 5.19
C GLU A 33 7.34 7.31 5.23
N ALA A 34 7.46 6.14 5.88
CA ALA A 34 8.68 5.34 5.84
C ALA A 34 9.03 4.89 4.40
N ALA A 35 8.05 4.33 3.68
CA ALA A 35 8.26 3.90 2.29
C ALA A 35 8.64 5.07 1.37
N LEU A 36 8.03 6.26 1.54
CA LEU A 36 8.36 7.45 0.78
C LEU A 36 9.76 7.98 1.08
N ARG A 37 10.24 7.86 2.32
CA ARG A 37 11.62 8.24 2.68
C ARG A 37 12.64 7.30 2.04
N ASP A 38 12.37 6.01 2.01
CA ASP A 38 13.24 5.05 1.35
C ASP A 38 13.28 5.28 -0.16
N GLU A 39 12.14 5.62 -0.77
CA GLU A 39 12.08 5.99 -2.18
C GLU A 39 12.85 7.29 -2.47
N ALA A 40 12.76 8.30 -1.58
CA ALA A 40 13.53 9.53 -1.72
C ALA A 40 15.05 9.28 -1.63
N ARG A 41 15.50 8.37 -0.76
CA ARG A 41 16.91 7.94 -0.70
C ARG A 41 17.33 7.19 -1.96
N TYR A 42 16.44 6.37 -2.52
CA TYR A 42 16.70 5.71 -3.80
C TYR A 42 16.87 6.74 -4.93
N ALA A 43 15.96 7.71 -5.02
CA ALA A 43 16.07 8.81 -5.99
C ALA A 43 17.38 9.60 -5.84
N ALA A 44 17.80 9.90 -4.60
CA ALA A 44 19.09 10.57 -4.35
C ALA A 44 20.28 9.75 -4.87
N ARG A 45 20.29 8.43 -4.63
CA ARG A 45 21.34 7.53 -5.15
C ARG A 45 21.36 7.46 -6.68
N LEU A 46 20.20 7.54 -7.33
CA LEU A 46 20.12 7.64 -8.78
C LEU A 46 20.76 8.96 -9.28
N GLN A 47 20.48 10.08 -8.62
CA GLN A 47 21.11 11.36 -8.96
C GLN A 47 22.64 11.31 -8.81
N GLU A 48 23.14 10.71 -7.73
CA GLU A 48 24.58 10.53 -7.49
C GLU A 48 25.28 9.70 -8.59
N ARG A 49 24.54 8.77 -9.22
CA ARG A 49 25.03 7.93 -10.32
C ARG A 49 24.88 8.57 -11.70
N GLY A 50 24.24 9.72 -11.80
CA GLY A 50 23.95 10.41 -13.06
C GLY A 50 22.60 10.02 -13.70
N ASP A 51 21.80 9.17 -13.05
CA ASP A 51 20.51 8.68 -13.54
C ASP A 51 19.37 9.70 -13.26
N PHE A 52 19.54 10.95 -13.71
CA PHE A 52 18.62 12.04 -13.39
C PHE A 52 17.19 11.84 -13.90
N GLY A 53 17.01 11.12 -15.02
CA GLY A 53 15.69 10.78 -15.56
C GLY A 53 14.90 9.89 -14.60
N LEU A 54 15.52 8.78 -14.18
CA LEU A 54 14.93 7.82 -13.24
C LEU A 54 14.67 8.46 -11.87
N ALA A 55 15.60 9.32 -11.41
CA ALA A 55 15.40 10.06 -10.17
C ALA A 55 14.19 11.00 -10.25
N LYS A 56 13.97 11.68 -11.38
CA LYS A 56 12.78 12.53 -11.58
C LYS A 56 11.49 11.73 -11.55
N LEU A 57 11.46 10.54 -12.16
CA LEU A 57 10.30 9.64 -12.11
C LEU A 57 9.96 9.24 -10.67
N ALA A 58 10.95 8.80 -9.89
CA ALA A 58 10.78 8.47 -8.47
C ALA A 58 10.24 9.67 -7.66
N LEU A 59 10.82 10.86 -7.85
CA LEU A 59 10.40 12.07 -7.15
C LEU A 59 8.99 12.53 -7.56
N ALA A 60 8.63 12.40 -8.83
CA ALA A 60 7.29 12.70 -9.32
C ALA A 60 6.25 11.76 -8.72
N ALA A 61 6.54 10.45 -8.65
CA ALA A 61 5.68 9.49 -7.98
C ALA A 61 5.50 9.81 -6.49
N ILE A 62 6.58 10.17 -5.78
CA ILE A 62 6.51 10.61 -4.37
C ILE A 62 5.57 11.81 -4.22
N ALA A 63 5.68 12.81 -5.11
CA ALA A 63 4.84 14.01 -5.04
C ALA A 63 3.35 13.69 -5.21
N GLU A 64 3.01 12.88 -6.21
CA GLU A 64 1.63 12.46 -6.47
C GLU A 64 1.05 11.61 -5.31
N ILE A 65 1.85 10.70 -4.75
CA ILE A 65 1.43 9.90 -3.59
C ILE A 65 1.16 10.79 -2.37
N ARG A 66 2.01 11.80 -2.11
CA ARG A 66 1.78 12.76 -1.01
C ARG A 66 0.47 13.53 -1.22
N THR A 67 0.17 13.94 -2.44
CA THR A 67 -1.10 14.59 -2.78
C THR A 67 -2.29 13.65 -2.51
N ALA A 68 -2.21 12.39 -2.92
CA ALA A 68 -3.25 11.39 -2.65
C ALA A 68 -3.47 11.15 -1.13
N VAL A 69 -2.38 11.04 -0.37
CA VAL A 69 -2.43 10.90 1.10
C VAL A 69 -3.16 12.08 1.73
N ASN A 70 -2.80 13.31 1.34
CA ASN A 70 -3.44 14.52 1.86
C ASN A 70 -4.93 14.59 1.48
N ALA A 71 -5.29 14.24 0.24
CA ALA A 71 -6.67 14.21 -0.20
C ALA A 71 -7.53 13.19 0.57
N SER A 72 -6.93 12.06 0.96
CA SER A 72 -7.60 11.00 1.73
C SER A 72 -7.70 11.28 3.23
N ALA A 73 -6.98 12.30 3.74
CA ALA A 73 -6.88 12.57 5.18
C ALA A 73 -8.20 13.05 5.79
N ALA A 74 -9.10 13.62 4.97
CA ALA A 74 -10.44 14.01 5.36
C ALA A 74 -11.34 12.77 5.53
N GLY A 75 -11.83 12.53 6.75
CA GLY A 75 -12.74 11.41 7.05
C GLY A 75 -12.38 10.62 8.32
N ASP A 76 -13.27 9.71 8.69
CA ASP A 76 -13.08 8.75 9.78
C ASP A 76 -12.09 7.63 9.39
N ASP A 77 -11.59 6.89 10.39
CA ASP A 77 -10.62 5.82 10.20
C ASP A 77 -11.17 4.65 9.35
N GLN A 78 -12.48 4.41 9.40
CA GLN A 78 -13.14 3.31 8.68
C GLN A 78 -13.18 3.54 7.17
N THR A 79 -13.28 4.80 6.73
CA THR A 79 -13.31 5.14 5.29
C THR A 79 -11.96 5.59 4.76
N HIS A 80 -11.00 5.92 5.63
CA HIS A 80 -9.71 6.47 5.24
C HIS A 80 -8.95 5.56 4.27
N ALA A 81 -8.81 4.27 4.56
CA ALA A 81 -8.06 3.35 3.71
C ALA A 81 -8.70 3.17 2.31
N ALA A 82 -10.03 3.06 2.25
CA ALA A 82 -10.76 2.98 0.99
C ALA A 82 -10.62 4.29 0.16
N ARG A 83 -10.72 5.46 0.81
CA ARG A 83 -10.51 6.77 0.16
C ARG A 83 -9.08 6.90 -0.35
N LEU A 84 -8.10 6.47 0.45
CA LEU A 84 -6.70 6.47 0.07
C LEU A 84 -6.43 5.56 -1.13
N GLY A 85 -7.01 4.36 -1.15
CA GLY A 85 -6.91 3.45 -2.31
C GLY A 85 -7.41 4.11 -3.61
N THR A 86 -8.59 4.74 -3.57
CA THR A 86 -9.15 5.47 -4.72
C THR A 86 -8.29 6.68 -5.12
N ALA A 87 -7.78 7.44 -4.15
CA ALA A 87 -6.92 8.59 -4.41
C ALA A 87 -5.59 8.17 -5.03
N LEU A 88 -4.99 7.08 -4.56
CA LEU A 88 -3.76 6.52 -5.10
C LEU A 88 -3.94 6.03 -6.55
N GLU A 89 -5.05 5.37 -6.87
CA GLU A 89 -5.30 4.94 -8.25
C GLU A 89 -5.48 6.15 -9.18
N THR A 90 -6.21 7.17 -8.73
CA THR A 90 -6.39 8.42 -9.50
C THR A 90 -5.04 9.11 -9.74
N ALA A 91 -4.22 9.23 -8.70
CA ALA A 91 -2.88 9.80 -8.78
C ALA A 91 -1.95 8.97 -9.68
N ARG A 92 -2.04 7.63 -9.64
CA ARG A 92 -1.26 6.74 -10.52
C ARG A 92 -1.64 6.91 -11.99
N VAL A 93 -2.92 7.01 -12.30
CA VAL A 93 -3.40 7.29 -13.68
C VAL A 93 -2.93 8.66 -14.15
N GLY A 94 -3.00 9.68 -13.29
CA GLY A 94 -2.46 11.03 -13.59
C GLY A 94 -0.95 11.04 -13.79
N TYR A 95 -0.22 10.29 -12.97
CA TYR A 95 1.23 10.11 -13.13
C TYR A 95 1.55 9.47 -14.49
N LEU A 96 0.91 8.35 -14.85
CA LEU A 96 1.18 7.64 -16.11
C LEU A 96 0.76 8.41 -17.37
N SER A 97 -0.15 9.39 -17.26
CA SER A 97 -0.50 10.24 -18.40
C SER A 97 0.51 11.35 -18.66
N LEU A 98 1.29 11.73 -17.64
CA LEU A 98 2.30 12.79 -17.72
C LEU A 98 3.73 12.23 -17.85
N TRP A 99 3.96 11.03 -17.33
CA TRP A 99 5.27 10.41 -17.21
C TRP A 99 5.28 9.05 -17.90
N GLU A 100 6.14 8.91 -18.89
CA GLU A 100 6.44 7.63 -19.53
C GLU A 100 7.40 6.85 -18.63
N ASP A 101 6.84 5.96 -17.82
CA ASP A 101 7.54 5.18 -16.79
C ASP A 101 7.83 3.75 -17.27
N GLU A 102 8.58 3.62 -18.37
CA GLU A 102 8.90 2.32 -19.00
C GLU A 102 9.62 1.37 -18.02
N ASP A 103 10.53 1.92 -17.22
CA ASP A 103 11.29 1.18 -16.21
C ASP A 103 10.47 0.87 -14.94
N GLY A 104 9.23 1.36 -14.86
CA GLY A 104 8.32 1.12 -13.75
C GLY A 104 8.79 1.70 -12.41
N ILE A 105 9.66 2.71 -12.42
CA ILE A 105 10.24 3.31 -11.21
C ILE A 105 9.12 3.90 -10.34
N GLY A 106 8.34 4.81 -10.89
CA GLY A 106 7.24 5.44 -10.16
C GLY A 106 6.11 4.46 -9.87
N THR A 107 5.77 3.64 -10.85
CA THR A 107 4.71 2.62 -10.78
C THR A 107 4.95 1.63 -9.65
N SER A 108 6.19 1.16 -9.47
CA SER A 108 6.54 0.25 -8.38
C SER A 108 6.30 0.87 -6.99
N THR A 109 6.51 2.19 -6.86
CA THR A 109 6.24 2.93 -5.63
C THR A 109 4.74 2.97 -5.34
N PHE A 110 3.92 3.30 -6.34
CA PHE A 110 2.46 3.27 -6.19
C PHE A 110 1.95 1.90 -5.76
N LEU A 111 2.45 0.82 -6.38
CA LEU A 111 2.07 -0.55 -6.03
C LEU A 111 2.45 -0.91 -4.60
N ARG A 112 3.66 -0.56 -4.16
CA ARG A 112 4.12 -0.78 -2.77
C ARG A 112 3.22 -0.07 -1.77
N ILE A 113 2.83 1.18 -2.05
CA ILE A 113 1.94 1.93 -1.17
C ILE A 113 0.51 1.35 -1.18
N ARG A 114 0.01 0.92 -2.35
CA ARG A 114 -1.30 0.27 -2.44
C ARG A 114 -1.37 -1.03 -1.63
N ASP A 115 -0.32 -1.85 -1.66
CA ASP A 115 -0.25 -3.07 -0.85
C ASP A 115 -0.31 -2.79 0.67
N LEU A 116 0.31 -1.69 1.13
CA LEU A 116 0.19 -1.23 2.52
C LEU A 116 -1.26 -0.85 2.88
N VAL A 117 -1.98 -0.22 1.94
CA VAL A 117 -3.38 0.17 2.13
C VAL A 117 -4.29 -1.06 2.13
N ASP A 118 -4.10 -1.98 1.18
CA ASP A 118 -4.89 -3.21 1.07
C ASP A 118 -4.69 -4.12 2.30
N THR A 119 -3.49 -4.11 2.89
CA THR A 119 -3.19 -4.81 4.15
C THR A 119 -3.83 -4.15 5.39
N ALA A 120 -4.16 -2.85 5.31
CA ALA A 120 -4.77 -2.10 6.40
C ALA A 120 -6.30 -2.25 6.48
N THR A 121 -6.95 -2.58 5.37
CA THR A 121 -8.40 -2.88 5.25
C THR A 121 -8.76 -4.32 5.64
#